data_AF-A0A382GCU0-F1
#
_entry.id   AF-A0A382GCU0-F1
#
_cell.length_a   1.000
_cell.length_b   1.000
_cell.length_c   1.000
_cell.angle_alpha   90.00
_cell.angle_beta   90.00
_cell.angle_gamma   90.00
#
_symmetry.space_group_name_H-M   'P 1'
#
loop_
_entity.id
_entity.type
_entity.pdbx_description
1 polymer ?
#
loop_
_entity_poly.entity_id
_entity_poly.type
_entity_poly.pdbx_seq_one_letter_code
_entity_poly.pdbx_strand_id
1 'polypeptide(L)'
;MENKLLVPDIGDFDQVEIIEILVKKGDKIKKNDSIVTLESDKSSVEVPSISEGVVENVNVKIGDKVSKGDLLITLKSTAQSEEKPKETTEEKIPPVTEQIIKEAEKTLVLKEEVEKPKIINKKKESVEKIEVVQNGDIDPIETKEWMESLSAVLEKDGKHRAQFLIKQLIEHSYKEGSGLVLSRNTPYINTIPPEKEVKSPGDQNLERKIRSLIRWNAAAMVVRANKKNPELGGHIGTFASAATLYDVGMNHFWRAKNNKFGGDLIYFQ
;
A
#
# COMPACT_ATOMS: atom_id res chain seq x y z
N MET A 1 -24.91 13.25 30.80
CA MET A 1 -23.55 12.77 30.47
C MET A 1 -23.32 13.08 29.00
N GLU A 2 -22.34 13.93 28.68
CA GLU A 2 -21.94 14.20 27.30
C GLU A 2 -21.13 13.01 26.79
N ASN A 3 -21.65 12.31 25.79
CA ASN A 3 -20.88 11.28 25.09
C ASN A 3 -20.18 11.95 23.90
N LYS A 4 -18.85 12.00 23.99
CA LYS A 4 -17.98 12.50 22.91
C LYS A 4 -17.65 11.32 22.00
N LEU A 5 -18.00 11.43 20.72
CA LEU A 5 -17.58 10.46 19.71
C LEU A 5 -16.28 10.95 19.08
N LEU A 6 -15.22 10.18 19.30
CA LEU A 6 -13.89 10.45 18.75
C LEU A 6 -13.68 9.66 17.46
N VAL A 7 -12.78 10.15 16.61
CA VAL A 7 -12.27 9.39 15.46
C VAL A 7 -11.65 8.07 15.97
N PRO A 8 -12.14 6.89 15.51
CA PRO A 8 -11.59 5.60 15.89
C PRO A 8 -10.16 5.42 15.37
N ASP A 9 -9.49 4.33 15.75
CA ASP A 9 -8.15 4.05 15.27
C ASP A 9 -8.15 3.78 13.74
N ILE A 10 -7.61 4.71 12.95
CA ILE A 10 -7.56 4.63 11.48
C ILE A 10 -6.20 4.04 11.02
N GLY A 11 -5.31 3.66 11.94
CA GLY A 11 -3.93 3.23 11.62
C GLY A 11 -2.94 4.40 11.60
N ASP A 12 -1.78 4.23 10.97
CA ASP A 12 -0.68 5.23 10.93
C ASP A 12 -0.95 6.45 10.01
N PHE A 13 -2.22 6.80 9.80
CA PHE A 13 -2.61 7.91 8.93
C PHE A 13 -2.97 9.14 9.77
N ASP A 14 -2.10 10.15 9.71
CA ASP A 14 -2.35 11.48 10.26
C ASP A 14 -3.04 12.36 9.20
N GLN A 15 -4.02 13.17 9.60
CA GLN A 15 -4.70 14.17 8.75
C GLN A 15 -5.53 13.63 7.57
N VAL A 16 -6.52 12.79 7.85
CA VAL A 16 -7.47 12.24 6.86
C VAL A 16 -8.63 13.23 6.63
N GLU A 17 -9.09 13.39 5.39
CA GLU A 17 -10.11 14.40 5.02
C GLU A 17 -11.55 13.85 5.16
N ILE A 18 -12.46 14.71 5.63
CA ILE A 18 -13.90 14.39 5.71
C ILE A 18 -14.57 14.68 4.37
N ILE A 19 -15.06 13.64 3.70
CA ILE A 19 -15.73 13.77 2.41
C ILE A 19 -17.25 13.90 2.53
N GLU A 20 -17.85 13.26 3.54
CA GLU A 20 -19.30 13.23 3.66
C GLU A 20 -19.74 13.15 5.13
N ILE A 21 -20.72 13.98 5.49
CA ILE A 21 -21.35 13.99 6.81
C ILE A 21 -22.78 13.48 6.63
N LEU A 22 -23.06 12.30 7.17
CA LEU A 22 -24.34 11.59 6.98
C LEU A 22 -25.41 11.99 8.01
N VAL A 23 -25.06 12.83 8.98
CA VAL A 23 -25.95 13.20 10.09
C VAL A 23 -26.06 14.70 10.29
N LYS A 24 -27.28 15.17 10.50
CA LYS A 24 -27.60 16.58 10.72
C LYS A 24 -27.87 16.83 12.21
N LYS A 25 -27.72 18.08 12.64
CA LYS A 25 -28.02 18.48 14.02
C LYS A 25 -29.50 18.15 14.32
N GLY A 26 -29.76 17.36 15.36
CA GLY A 26 -31.08 16.90 15.76
C GLY A 26 -31.47 15.49 15.32
N ASP A 27 -30.65 14.80 14.52
CA ASP A 27 -30.93 13.42 14.11
C ASP A 27 -30.73 12.44 15.27
N LYS A 28 -31.58 11.40 15.29
CA LYS A 28 -31.54 10.31 16.27
C LYS A 28 -30.69 9.17 15.74
N ILE A 29 -29.55 8.92 16.37
CA ILE A 29 -28.57 7.91 15.97
C ILE A 29 -28.75 6.63 16.81
N LYS A 30 -28.75 5.45 16.16
CA LYS A 30 -28.64 4.14 16.82
C LYS A 30 -27.19 3.65 16.82
N LYS A 31 -26.86 2.70 17.70
CA LYS A 31 -25.54 2.11 17.79
C LYS A 31 -25.18 1.42 16.46
N ASN A 32 -23.96 1.65 15.96
CA ASN A 32 -23.42 1.20 14.67
C ASN A 32 -23.95 1.91 13.41
N ASP A 33 -24.73 2.98 13.52
CA ASP A 33 -25.07 3.80 12.35
C ASP A 33 -23.84 4.59 11.87
N SER A 34 -23.59 4.65 10.56
CA SER A 34 -22.48 5.41 9.95
C SER A 34 -22.72 6.92 10.07
N ILE A 35 -21.71 7.64 10.56
CA ILE A 35 -21.82 9.07 10.91
C ILE A 35 -21.06 9.96 9.92
N VAL A 36 -19.79 9.62 9.68
CA VAL A 36 -18.89 10.38 8.80
C VAL A 36 -18.12 9.38 7.94
N THR A 37 -17.94 9.73 6.67
CA THR A 37 -17.07 9.02 5.76
C THR A 37 -15.77 9.81 5.62
N LEU A 38 -14.65 9.14 5.91
CA LEU A 38 -13.30 9.70 5.85
C LEU A 38 -12.58 9.16 4.63
N GLU A 39 -11.89 10.01 3.88
CA GLU A 39 -11.08 9.61 2.72
C GLU A 39 -9.59 9.77 3.03
N SER A 40 -8.86 8.64 2.95
CA SER A 40 -7.40 8.59 2.96
C SER A 40 -6.87 8.36 1.55
N ASP A 41 -5.59 8.63 1.31
CA ASP A 41 -4.87 8.45 0.02
C ASP A 41 -5.06 7.06 -0.64
N LYS A 42 -5.56 6.07 0.10
CA LYS A 42 -5.73 4.69 -0.39
C LYS A 42 -7.12 4.09 -0.18
N SER A 43 -7.98 4.71 0.64
CA SER A 43 -9.27 4.13 0.99
C SER A 43 -10.20 5.12 1.68
N SER A 44 -11.49 4.99 1.43
CA SER A 44 -12.54 5.60 2.23
C SER A 44 -12.98 4.67 3.36
N VAL A 45 -13.07 5.18 4.59
CA VAL A 45 -13.47 4.44 5.78
C VAL A 45 -14.67 5.14 6.43
N GLU A 46 -15.73 4.38 6.68
CA GLU A 46 -16.90 4.88 7.41
C GLU A 46 -16.70 4.74 8.92
N VAL A 47 -17.00 5.79 9.67
CA VAL A 47 -16.95 5.79 11.14
C VAL A 47 -18.35 5.48 11.69
N PRO A 48 -18.56 4.30 12.31
CA PRO A 48 -19.83 3.95 12.94
C PRO A 48 -19.97 4.62 14.33
N SER A 49 -21.22 4.82 14.76
CA SER A 49 -21.53 5.35 16.08
C SER A 49 -21.28 4.33 17.19
N ILE A 50 -20.60 4.75 18.27
CA ILE A 50 -20.35 3.89 19.45
C ILE A 50 -21.48 4.02 20.50
N SER A 51 -22.30 5.08 20.44
CA SER A 51 -23.39 5.33 21.41
C SER A 51 -24.66 5.89 20.77
N GLU A 52 -25.80 5.61 21.41
CA GLU A 52 -27.14 6.03 21.00
C GLU A 52 -27.47 7.41 21.60
N GLY A 53 -28.03 8.33 20.79
CA GLY A 53 -28.35 9.68 21.26
C GLY A 53 -28.84 10.61 20.16
N VAL A 54 -29.18 11.84 20.55
CA VAL A 54 -29.52 12.92 19.61
C VAL A 54 -28.28 13.78 19.37
N VAL A 55 -28.01 14.09 18.10
CA VAL A 55 -26.86 14.90 17.67
C VAL A 55 -27.05 16.36 18.08
N GLU A 56 -26.26 16.86 19.04
CA GLU A 56 -26.36 18.24 19.52
C GLU A 56 -25.50 19.19 18.69
N ASN A 57 -24.23 18.83 18.43
CA ASN A 57 -23.36 19.56 17.52
C ASN A 57 -22.48 18.61 16.71
N VAL A 58 -22.52 18.82 15.40
CA VAL A 58 -21.51 18.35 14.46
C VAL A 58 -20.40 19.39 14.47
N ASN A 59 -19.20 19.01 14.91
CA ASN A 59 -18.04 19.91 15.03
C ASN A 59 -17.11 19.87 13.81
N VAL A 60 -17.48 19.10 12.81
CA VAL A 60 -16.72 18.87 11.58
C VAL A 60 -17.43 19.45 10.37
N LYS A 61 -16.68 19.98 9.42
CA LYS A 61 -17.17 20.39 8.09
C LYS A 61 -16.65 19.46 7.01
N ILE A 62 -17.35 19.40 5.89
CA ILE A 62 -16.87 18.72 4.68
C ILE A 62 -15.56 19.40 4.25
N GLY A 63 -14.48 18.64 4.15
CA GLY A 63 -13.12 19.10 3.85
C GLY A 63 -12.21 19.33 5.06
N ASP A 64 -12.67 19.13 6.31
CA ASP A 64 -11.79 19.21 7.48
C ASP A 64 -10.85 17.98 7.57
N LYS A 65 -9.61 18.24 7.98
CA LYS A 65 -8.60 17.20 8.25
C LYS A 65 -8.68 16.76 9.70
N VAL A 66 -8.90 15.47 9.92
CA VAL A 66 -9.02 14.87 11.25
C VAL A 66 -7.99 13.76 11.47
N SER A 67 -7.52 13.64 12.71
CA SER A 67 -6.55 12.64 13.17
C SER A 67 -7.14 11.79 14.29
N LYS A 68 -6.44 10.71 14.65
CA LYS A 68 -6.86 9.78 15.70
C LYS A 68 -7.19 10.51 17.00
N GLY A 69 -8.42 10.33 17.50
CA GLY A 69 -8.87 10.95 18.75
C GLY A 69 -9.50 12.34 18.59
N ASP A 70 -9.64 12.87 17.37
CA ASP A 70 -10.34 14.14 17.14
C ASP A 70 -11.84 14.00 17.37
N LEU A 71 -12.46 15.10 17.83
CA LEU A 71 -13.84 15.11 18.27
C LEU A 71 -14.80 15.36 17.10
N LEU A 72 -15.54 14.33 16.71
CA LEU A 72 -16.46 14.39 15.57
C LEU A 72 -17.83 14.98 15.95
N ILE A 73 -18.46 14.39 16.97
CA ILE A 73 -19.81 14.74 17.39
C ILE A 73 -19.91 14.69 18.92
N THR A 74 -20.61 15.66 19.49
CA THR A 74 -21.11 15.59 20.86
C THR A 74 -22.57 15.12 20.85
N LEU A 75 -22.82 13.98 21.51
CA LEU A 75 -24.15 13.39 21.67
C LEU A 75 -24.73 13.78 23.02
N LYS A 76 -25.99 14.23 23.01
CA LYS A 76 -26.78 14.43 24.23
C LYS A 76 -27.65 13.19 24.46
N SER A 77 -27.38 12.48 25.55
CA SER A 77 -28.34 11.51 26.09
C SER A 77 -29.51 12.30 26.70
N THR A 78 -30.74 11.79 26.57
CA THR A 78 -31.88 12.31 27.33
C THR A 78 -31.67 12.09 28.83
N ALA A 79 -30.99 13.06 29.43
CA ALA A 79 -31.29 13.66 30.71
C ALA A 79 -30.78 15.12 30.66
N GLN A 80 -31.74 16.00 30.34
CA GLN A 80 -31.86 17.44 30.65
C GLN A 80 -30.74 18.47 30.36
N SER A 81 -31.21 19.56 29.71
CA SER A 81 -30.92 21.00 29.84
C SER A 81 -29.60 21.65 29.35
N GLU A 82 -29.81 22.65 28.47
CA GLU A 82 -29.30 24.05 28.45
C GLU A 82 -27.86 24.46 27.97
N GLU A 83 -27.88 25.14 26.81
CA GLU A 83 -27.31 26.46 26.41
C GLU A 83 -25.80 26.85 26.41
N LYS A 84 -25.50 27.61 25.35
CA LYS A 84 -24.26 28.26 24.83
C LYS A 84 -23.89 29.55 25.61
N PRO A 85 -22.68 30.18 25.48
CA PRO A 85 -22.26 30.97 24.28
C PRO A 85 -20.73 31.07 23.94
N LYS A 86 -20.48 31.74 22.78
CA LYS A 86 -19.25 32.08 21.98
C LYS A 86 -18.19 32.96 22.72
N GLU A 87 -16.98 33.33 22.28
CA GLU A 87 -16.43 33.74 20.93
C GLU A 87 -14.87 34.02 20.98
N THR A 88 -14.14 33.82 19.85
CA THR A 88 -12.92 34.56 19.28
C THR A 88 -11.61 34.77 20.10
N THR A 89 -10.35 34.86 19.58
CA THR A 89 -9.71 35.19 18.26
C THR A 89 -8.19 34.83 18.23
N GLU A 90 -7.60 34.77 17.01
CA GLU A 90 -6.19 35.09 16.57
C GLU A 90 -4.99 34.16 16.94
N GLU A 91 -4.36 33.46 15.98
CA GLU A 91 -3.30 33.82 14.99
C GLU A 91 -1.83 33.67 15.47
N LYS A 92 -1.05 32.76 14.81
CA LYS A 92 0.30 33.00 14.22
C LYS A 92 0.96 31.72 13.69
N ILE A 93 1.45 31.80 12.45
CA ILE A 93 2.29 30.84 11.71
C ILE A 93 3.76 31.00 12.14
N PRO A 94 4.58 29.93 12.14
CA PRO A 94 6.02 30.10 11.91
C PRO A 94 6.58 29.32 10.69
N PRO A 95 7.72 29.79 10.14
CA PRO A 95 8.27 29.43 8.84
C PRO A 95 9.29 28.29 8.96
N VAL A 96 9.06 27.15 8.29
CA VAL A 96 10.01 26.02 8.30
C VAL A 96 10.14 25.40 6.90
N THR A 97 10.70 26.15 5.96
CA THR A 97 11.04 25.64 4.61
C THR A 97 12.47 25.95 4.17
N GLU A 98 13.27 26.66 4.98
CA GLU A 98 14.66 27.00 4.64
C GLU A 98 15.71 26.05 5.24
N GLN A 99 15.32 25.21 6.20
CA GLN A 99 16.25 24.26 6.86
C GLN A 99 16.42 22.95 6.07
N ILE A 100 15.41 22.56 5.29
CA ILE A 100 15.38 21.30 4.53
C ILE A 100 16.34 21.33 3.33
N ILE A 101 16.59 22.51 2.76
CA ILE A 101 17.44 22.66 1.57
C ILE A 101 18.94 22.57 1.94
N LYS A 102 19.32 23.03 3.13
CA LYS A 102 20.72 23.00 3.60
C LYS A 102 21.19 21.60 4.03
N GLU A 103 20.29 20.71 4.45
CA GLU A 103 20.62 19.32 4.78
C GLU A 103 20.84 18.45 3.54
N ALA A 104 20.17 18.75 2.43
CA ALA A 104 20.32 18.05 1.17
C ALA A 104 21.65 18.35 0.45
N GLU A 105 22.18 19.56 0.59
CA GLU A 105 23.47 19.94 -0.01
C GLU A 105 24.67 19.35 0.74
N LYS A 106 24.55 19.15 2.06
CA LYS A 106 25.63 18.62 2.91
C LYS A 106 25.82 17.10 2.78
N THR A 107 24.78 16.38 2.37
CA THR A 107 24.83 14.92 2.13
C THR A 107 25.38 14.55 0.74
N LEU A 108 25.41 15.49 -0.21
CA LEU A 108 25.95 15.26 -1.55
C LEU A 108 27.50 15.30 -1.59
N VAL A 109 28.13 16.12 -0.74
CA VAL A 109 29.60 16.30 -0.73
C VAL A 109 30.35 15.13 -0.08
N LEU A 110 29.71 14.38 0.84
CA LEU A 110 30.35 13.26 1.54
C LEU A 110 30.43 11.95 0.73
N LYS A 111 29.84 11.89 -0.48
CA LYS A 111 29.82 10.69 -1.33
C LYS A 111 30.94 10.64 -2.38
N GLU A 112 31.70 11.71 -2.58
CA GLU A 112 32.67 11.79 -3.68
C GLU A 112 34.09 11.27 -3.35
N GLU A 113 34.41 10.92 -2.09
CA GLU A 113 35.80 10.59 -1.69
C GLU A 113 36.15 9.12 -1.42
N VAL A 114 35.29 8.13 -1.65
CA VAL A 114 35.66 6.71 -1.41
C VAL A 114 35.70 5.86 -2.70
N GLU A 115 36.92 5.80 -3.23
CA GLU A 115 37.62 4.68 -3.92
C GLU A 115 37.13 4.11 -5.27
N LYS A 116 38.05 4.19 -6.25
CA LYS A 116 38.04 3.50 -7.55
C LYS A 116 38.31 1.98 -7.37
N PRO A 117 37.60 1.08 -8.08
CA PRO A 117 37.76 -0.36 -7.87
C PRO A 117 39.01 -0.92 -8.59
N LYS A 118 39.82 -1.69 -7.85
CA LYS A 118 40.81 -2.62 -8.40
C LYS A 118 40.12 -3.96 -8.74
N ILE A 119 40.34 -4.41 -9.96
CA ILE A 119 39.87 -5.69 -10.51
C ILE A 119 40.65 -6.84 -9.87
N ILE A 120 39.95 -7.79 -9.23
CA ILE A 120 40.45 -9.14 -8.97
C ILE A 120 39.36 -10.14 -9.33
N ASN A 121 39.63 -10.93 -10.37
CA ASN A 121 38.89 -12.12 -10.75
C ASN A 121 38.95 -13.18 -9.64
N LYS A 122 37.81 -13.70 -9.20
CA LYS A 122 37.65 -15.11 -8.80
C LYS A 122 36.17 -15.52 -8.81
N LYS A 123 35.86 -16.49 -9.68
CA LYS A 123 34.65 -17.31 -9.63
C LYS A 123 34.52 -17.98 -8.26
N LYS A 124 33.32 -17.95 -7.69
CA LYS A 124 32.66 -19.10 -7.06
C LYS A 124 31.16 -18.76 -6.94
N GLU A 125 30.34 -19.58 -7.58
CA GLU A 125 28.89 -19.59 -7.38
C GLU A 125 28.60 -19.84 -5.90
N SER A 126 27.90 -18.91 -5.26
CA SER A 126 27.26 -19.13 -3.98
C SER A 126 25.76 -18.94 -4.19
N VAL A 127 25.02 -20.04 -4.11
CA VAL A 127 23.58 -20.01 -3.89
C VAL A 127 23.35 -19.19 -2.63
N GLU A 128 22.72 -18.03 -2.74
CA GLU A 128 22.38 -17.17 -1.61
C GLU A 128 21.41 -17.93 -0.69
N LYS A 129 21.96 -18.53 0.38
CA LYS A 129 21.17 -19.09 1.46
C LYS A 129 20.62 -17.93 2.29
N ILE A 130 19.30 -17.77 2.27
CA ILE A 130 18.60 -16.81 3.12
C ILE A 130 18.61 -17.38 4.55
N GLU A 131 19.29 -16.70 5.46
CA GLU A 131 19.30 -17.07 6.88
C GLU A 131 18.02 -16.54 7.57
N VAL A 132 17.28 -17.45 8.20
CA VAL A 132 16.11 -17.12 9.03
C VAL A 132 16.62 -16.71 10.41
N VAL A 133 16.22 -15.53 10.90
CA VAL A 133 16.54 -15.08 12.27
C VAL A 133 15.88 -16.02 13.28
N GLN A 134 16.69 -16.81 14.00
CA GLN A 134 16.24 -17.77 15.00
C GLN A 134 15.99 -17.08 16.36
N ASN A 135 14.79 -16.52 16.56
CA ASN A 135 14.33 -16.16 17.90
C ASN A 135 13.40 -17.27 18.42
N GLY A 136 13.89 -18.11 19.34
CA GLY A 136 13.09 -19.11 20.07
C GLY A 136 13.22 -20.57 19.63
N ASP A 137 14.31 -20.96 18.97
CA ASP A 137 14.56 -22.37 18.63
C ASP A 137 14.93 -23.19 19.89
N ILE A 138 14.24 -24.32 20.10
CA ILE A 138 14.43 -25.21 21.26
C ILE A 138 15.67 -26.09 21.07
N ASP A 139 15.92 -26.55 19.83
CA ASP A 139 17.08 -27.35 19.46
C ASP A 139 17.61 -26.95 18.06
N PRO A 140 18.58 -26.02 18.02
CA PRO A 140 19.18 -25.58 16.77
C PRO A 140 19.92 -26.68 15.99
N ILE A 141 20.37 -27.76 16.65
CA ILE A 141 21.08 -28.86 16.00
C ILE A 141 20.09 -29.68 15.19
N GLU A 142 18.97 -30.08 15.79
CA GLU A 142 17.90 -30.79 15.09
C GLU A 142 17.38 -29.94 13.92
N THR A 143 17.08 -28.66 14.13
CA THR A 143 16.61 -27.76 13.05
C THR A 143 17.60 -27.72 11.89
N LYS A 144 18.91 -27.70 12.18
CA LYS A 144 19.95 -27.73 11.16
C LYS A 144 19.98 -29.05 10.39
N GLU A 145 19.85 -30.19 11.07
CA GLU A 145 19.81 -31.52 10.44
C GLU A 145 18.60 -31.66 9.49
N TRP A 146 17.43 -31.15 9.88
CA TRP A 146 16.25 -31.12 9.02
C TRP A 146 16.44 -30.23 7.79
N MET A 147 17.05 -29.04 7.97
CA MET A 147 17.36 -28.12 6.88
C MET A 147 18.40 -28.69 5.90
N GLU A 148 19.43 -29.37 6.41
CA GLU A 148 20.43 -30.07 5.62
C GLU A 148 19.80 -31.24 4.85
N SER A 149 18.91 -32.01 5.49
CA SER A 149 18.17 -33.10 4.85
C SER A 149 17.32 -32.60 3.68
N LEU A 150 16.57 -31.51 3.86
CA LEU A 150 15.78 -30.91 2.79
C LEU A 150 16.66 -30.35 1.66
N SER A 151 17.80 -29.72 2.02
CA SER A 151 18.77 -29.20 1.05
C SER A 151 19.37 -30.32 0.19
N ALA A 152 19.71 -31.46 0.79
CA ALA A 152 20.21 -32.63 0.09
C ALA A 152 19.19 -33.19 -0.92
N VAL A 153 17.90 -33.22 -0.56
CA VAL A 153 16.83 -33.62 -1.49
C VAL A 153 16.70 -32.64 -2.65
N LEU A 154 16.79 -31.33 -2.38
CA LEU A 154 16.75 -30.31 -3.44
C LEU A 154 17.90 -30.45 -4.43
N GLU A 155 19.10 -30.77 -3.96
CA GLU A 155 20.28 -30.97 -4.81
C GLU A 155 20.21 -32.27 -5.62
N LYS A 156 19.75 -33.37 -5.01
CA LYS A 156 19.76 -34.71 -5.63
C LYS A 156 18.51 -35.02 -6.45
N ASP A 157 17.33 -34.77 -5.89
CA ASP A 157 16.04 -35.21 -6.45
C ASP A 157 15.19 -34.03 -6.99
N GLY A 158 15.59 -32.79 -6.68
CA GLY A 158 15.02 -31.57 -7.24
C GLY A 158 13.78 -31.01 -6.51
N LYS A 159 13.28 -29.89 -7.04
CA LYS A 159 12.25 -29.04 -6.39
C LYS A 159 10.91 -29.77 -6.17
N HIS A 160 10.45 -30.55 -7.14
CA HIS A 160 9.17 -31.25 -7.04
C HIS A 160 9.17 -32.29 -5.92
N ARG A 161 10.28 -33.01 -5.72
CA ARG A 161 10.40 -34.00 -4.64
C ARG A 161 10.43 -33.32 -3.27
N ALA A 162 11.20 -32.24 -3.12
CA ALA A 162 11.22 -31.47 -1.89
C ALA A 162 9.84 -30.92 -1.52
N GLN A 163 9.10 -30.36 -2.49
CA GLN A 163 7.74 -29.88 -2.28
C GLN A 163 6.78 -31.01 -1.87
N PHE A 164 6.92 -32.19 -2.45
CA PHE A 164 6.14 -33.38 -2.06
C PHE A 164 6.41 -33.78 -0.61
N LEU A 165 7.67 -33.82 -0.17
CA LEU A 165 8.03 -34.17 1.21
C LEU A 165 7.49 -33.15 2.22
N ILE A 166 7.65 -31.86 1.94
CA ILE A 166 7.09 -30.79 2.79
C ILE A 166 5.57 -30.96 2.93
N LYS A 167 4.88 -31.23 1.82
CA LYS A 167 3.43 -31.49 1.84
C LYS A 167 3.09 -32.69 2.73
N GLN A 168 3.82 -33.80 2.63
CA GLN A 168 3.58 -34.98 3.46
C GLN A 168 3.84 -34.72 4.95
N LEU A 169 4.91 -34.00 5.29
CA LEU A 169 5.23 -33.63 6.68
C LEU A 169 4.14 -32.74 7.28
N ILE A 170 3.65 -31.76 6.52
CA ILE A 170 2.54 -30.89 6.96
C ILE A 170 1.25 -31.70 7.14
N GLU A 171 0.90 -32.57 6.18
CA GLU A 171 -0.28 -33.43 6.28
C GLU A 171 -0.22 -34.36 7.50
N HIS A 172 0.96 -34.92 7.79
CA HIS A 172 1.17 -35.75 8.96
C HIS A 172 1.05 -34.92 10.26
N SER A 173 1.70 -33.76 10.32
CA SER A 173 1.60 -32.84 11.46
C SER A 173 0.16 -32.42 11.76
N TYR A 174 -0.63 -32.15 10.72
CA TYR A 174 -2.05 -31.81 10.85
C TYR A 174 -2.89 -32.98 11.39
N LYS A 175 -2.63 -34.21 10.94
CA LYS A 175 -3.30 -35.42 11.45
C LYS A 175 -3.01 -35.66 12.93
N GLU A 176 -1.79 -35.37 13.37
CA GLU A 176 -1.37 -35.48 14.77
C GLU A 176 -1.83 -34.28 15.63
N GLY A 177 -2.63 -33.37 15.07
CA GLY A 177 -3.30 -32.30 15.82
C GLY A 177 -2.56 -30.96 15.82
N SER A 178 -1.54 -30.75 14.98
CA SER A 178 -0.99 -29.41 14.81
C SER A 178 -2.01 -28.52 14.07
N GLY A 179 -2.28 -27.34 14.63
CA GLY A 179 -3.24 -26.39 14.07
C GLY A 179 -2.75 -25.66 12.81
N LEU A 180 -1.70 -26.16 12.14
CA LEU A 180 -1.10 -25.49 11.00
C LEU A 180 -2.02 -25.59 9.78
N VAL A 181 -2.75 -24.51 9.51
CA VAL A 181 -3.45 -24.30 8.24
C VAL A 181 -2.42 -23.86 7.20
N LEU A 182 -2.39 -24.57 6.08
CA LEU A 182 -1.48 -24.29 4.96
C LEU A 182 -1.57 -22.81 4.54
N SER A 183 -0.53 -22.02 4.82
CA SER A 183 -0.38 -20.72 4.18
C SER A 183 0.11 -20.96 2.76
N ARG A 184 -0.73 -20.69 1.75
CA ARG A 184 -0.35 -20.77 0.32
C ARG A 184 0.42 -19.52 -0.12
N ASN A 185 1.13 -18.89 0.80
CA ASN A 185 1.87 -17.67 0.52
C ASN A 185 3.27 -18.04 0.05
N THR A 186 3.62 -17.58 -1.14
CA THR A 186 5.01 -17.59 -1.57
C THR A 186 5.78 -16.51 -0.80
N PRO A 187 7.11 -16.64 -0.65
CA PRO A 187 7.92 -15.56 -0.11
C PRO A 187 7.70 -14.25 -0.88
N TYR A 188 7.83 -13.11 -0.21
CA TYR A 188 7.65 -11.78 -0.80
C TYR A 188 8.88 -11.38 -1.64
N ILE A 189 9.15 -12.14 -2.69
CA ILE A 189 10.26 -11.99 -3.64
C ILE A 189 9.77 -12.30 -5.06
N ASN A 190 10.58 -11.94 -6.07
CA ASN A 190 10.27 -12.25 -7.46
C ASN A 190 10.23 -13.77 -7.70
N THR A 191 9.16 -14.25 -8.34
CA THR A 191 9.02 -15.68 -8.68
C THR A 191 10.05 -16.16 -9.69
N ILE A 192 10.47 -15.28 -10.62
CA ILE A 192 11.50 -15.56 -11.62
C ILE A 192 12.82 -14.96 -11.10
N PRO A 193 13.84 -15.79 -10.84
CA PRO A 193 15.13 -15.29 -10.35
C PRO A 193 15.96 -14.68 -11.50
N PRO A 194 16.96 -13.81 -11.20
CA PRO A 194 17.73 -13.09 -12.22
C PRO A 194 18.43 -13.99 -13.24
N GLU A 195 18.86 -15.20 -12.85
CA GLU A 195 19.54 -16.14 -13.76
C GLU A 195 18.60 -16.77 -14.78
N LYS A 196 17.28 -16.77 -14.50
CA LYS A 196 16.24 -17.27 -15.39
C LYS A 196 15.51 -16.17 -16.14
N GLU A 197 15.87 -14.92 -15.92
CA GLU A 197 15.26 -13.77 -16.57
C GLU A 197 15.66 -13.72 -18.05
N VAL A 198 14.66 -13.69 -18.92
CA VAL A 198 14.87 -13.49 -20.36
C VAL A 198 14.98 -11.99 -20.62
N LYS A 199 16.06 -11.57 -21.29
CA LYS A 199 16.24 -10.15 -21.64
C LYS A 199 15.14 -9.67 -22.58
N SER A 200 14.67 -8.44 -22.34
CA SER A 200 13.70 -7.77 -23.21
C SER A 200 14.25 -7.66 -24.65
N PRO A 201 13.44 -7.96 -25.68
CA PRO A 201 13.86 -7.85 -27.08
C PRO A 201 13.89 -6.40 -27.61
N GLY A 202 13.30 -5.44 -26.89
CA GLY A 202 13.18 -4.04 -27.33
C GLY A 202 14.26 -3.09 -26.80
N ASP A 203 14.42 -1.94 -27.46
CA ASP A 203 15.30 -0.85 -27.01
C ASP A 203 14.67 -0.09 -25.83
N GLN A 204 15.23 -0.33 -24.65
CA GLN A 204 14.75 0.25 -23.39
C GLN A 204 14.81 1.78 -23.36
N ASN A 205 15.76 2.41 -24.05
CA ASN A 205 15.88 3.87 -24.07
C ASN A 205 14.75 4.50 -24.91
N LEU A 206 14.48 3.90 -26.07
CA LEU A 206 13.40 4.34 -26.94
C LEU A 206 12.03 4.11 -26.29
N GLU A 207 11.80 2.92 -25.74
CA GLU A 207 10.56 2.58 -25.02
C GLU A 207 10.32 3.52 -23.85
N ARG A 208 11.35 3.81 -23.05
CA ARG A 208 11.25 4.79 -21.95
C ARG A 208 10.85 6.17 -22.47
N LYS A 209 11.44 6.64 -23.57
CA LYS A 209 11.12 7.95 -24.16
C LYS A 209 9.68 8.00 -24.63
N ILE A 210 9.22 6.98 -25.33
CA ILE A 210 7.83 6.87 -25.81
C ILE A 210 6.87 6.85 -24.61
N ARG A 211 7.14 6.01 -23.61
CA ARG A 211 6.34 5.91 -22.37
C ARG A 211 6.26 7.22 -21.61
N SER A 212 7.35 7.97 -21.52
CA SER A 212 7.36 9.31 -20.90
C SER A 212 6.45 10.29 -21.63
N LEU A 213 6.42 10.26 -22.96
CA LEU A 213 5.51 11.09 -23.76
C LEU A 213 4.04 10.68 -23.58
N ILE A 214 3.77 9.38 -23.54
CA ILE A 214 2.41 8.86 -23.29
C ILE A 214 1.92 9.29 -21.90
N ARG A 215 2.76 9.15 -20.86
CA ARG A 215 2.46 9.61 -19.49
C ARG A 215 2.16 11.11 -19.46
N TRP A 216 2.97 11.92 -20.15
CA TRP A 216 2.75 13.36 -20.25
C TRP A 216 1.41 13.69 -20.91
N ASN A 217 1.10 13.07 -22.04
CA ASN A 217 -0.15 13.30 -22.75
C ASN A 217 -1.37 12.89 -21.90
N ALA A 218 -1.30 11.74 -21.22
CA ALA A 218 -2.37 11.27 -20.33
C ALA A 218 -2.64 12.28 -19.20
N ALA A 219 -1.59 12.72 -18.50
CA ALA A 219 -1.72 13.73 -17.45
C ALA A 219 -2.24 15.07 -17.99
N ALA A 220 -1.70 15.51 -19.13
CA ALA A 220 -2.11 16.77 -19.77
C ALA A 220 -3.59 16.73 -20.21
N MET A 221 -4.10 15.59 -20.68
CA MET A 221 -5.52 15.43 -21.02
C MET A 221 -6.42 15.65 -19.81
N VAL A 222 -6.12 15.00 -18.69
CA VAL A 222 -6.90 15.14 -17.44
C VAL A 222 -6.82 16.57 -16.90
N VAL A 223 -5.62 17.13 -16.79
CA VAL A 223 -5.42 18.50 -16.29
C VAL A 223 -6.12 19.53 -17.17
N ARG A 224 -6.08 19.36 -18.50
CA ARG A 224 -6.79 20.26 -19.43
C ARG A 224 -8.31 20.14 -19.31
N ALA A 225 -8.85 18.94 -19.09
CA ALA A 225 -10.27 18.74 -18.85
C ALA A 225 -10.71 19.44 -17.57
N ASN A 226 -9.98 19.24 -16.47
CA ASN A 226 -10.29 19.82 -15.17
C ASN A 226 -10.11 21.34 -15.13
N LYS A 227 -9.21 21.90 -15.95
CA LYS A 227 -9.10 23.35 -16.11
C LYS A 227 -10.35 24.00 -16.70
N LYS A 228 -11.09 23.27 -17.56
CA LYS A 228 -12.36 23.76 -18.13
C LYS A 228 -13.54 23.48 -17.22
N ASN A 229 -13.64 22.23 -16.77
CA ASN A 229 -14.75 21.74 -15.94
C ASN A 229 -14.14 20.94 -14.76
N PRO A 230 -14.00 21.55 -13.56
CA PRO A 230 -13.37 20.90 -12.41
C PRO A 230 -14.05 19.60 -11.96
N GLU A 231 -15.37 19.49 -12.17
CA GLU A 231 -16.19 18.35 -11.74
C GLU A 231 -16.04 17.09 -12.62
N LEU A 232 -15.30 17.15 -13.74
CA LEU A 232 -15.11 15.97 -14.62
C LEU A 232 -14.25 14.88 -13.96
N GLY A 233 -13.34 15.27 -13.06
CA GLY A 233 -12.43 14.36 -12.38
C GLY A 233 -11.37 13.73 -13.29
N GLY A 234 -11.01 12.47 -13.04
CA GLY A 234 -10.03 11.71 -13.81
C GLY A 234 -8.80 11.29 -13.00
N HIS A 235 -8.46 10.00 -13.06
CA HIS A 235 -7.36 9.42 -12.29
C HIS A 235 -6.03 9.47 -13.06
N ILE A 236 -5.04 10.19 -12.50
CA ILE A 236 -3.68 10.24 -13.06
C ILE A 236 -2.80 9.15 -12.42
N GLY A 237 -2.94 8.93 -11.10
CA GLY A 237 -2.12 7.99 -10.33
C GLY A 237 -2.23 6.55 -10.81
N THR A 238 -3.46 6.10 -11.11
CA THR A 238 -3.74 4.73 -11.54
C THR A 238 -3.01 4.37 -12.84
N PHE A 239 -3.10 5.23 -13.87
CA PHE A 239 -2.37 4.99 -15.11
C PHE A 239 -0.86 5.12 -14.89
N ALA A 240 -0.41 6.06 -14.05
CA ALA A 240 1.01 6.24 -13.77
C ALA A 240 1.67 5.01 -13.11
N SER A 241 0.97 4.29 -12.24
CA SER A 241 1.51 3.06 -11.64
C SER A 241 1.58 1.91 -12.64
N ALA A 242 0.58 1.78 -13.53
CA ALA A 242 0.47 0.66 -14.47
C ALA A 242 1.11 0.91 -15.85
N ALA A 243 1.48 2.15 -16.21
CA ALA A 243 1.89 2.48 -17.58
C ALA A 243 3.09 1.68 -18.11
N THR A 244 4.01 1.23 -17.24
CA THR A 244 5.10 0.33 -17.67
C THR A 244 4.59 -1.04 -18.07
N LEU A 245 3.62 -1.58 -17.34
CA LEU A 245 3.01 -2.88 -17.64
C LEU A 245 2.28 -2.84 -18.99
N TYR A 246 1.50 -1.79 -19.22
CA TYR A 246 0.81 -1.59 -20.49
C TYR A 246 1.77 -1.34 -21.66
N ASP A 247 2.86 -0.60 -21.46
CA ASP A 247 3.88 -0.37 -22.48
C ASP A 247 4.57 -1.68 -22.91
N VAL A 248 4.94 -2.54 -21.95
CA VAL A 248 5.50 -3.86 -22.27
C VAL A 248 4.47 -4.72 -23.02
N GLY A 249 3.21 -4.71 -22.58
CA GLY A 249 2.11 -5.40 -23.26
C GLY A 249 1.94 -4.95 -24.71
N MET A 250 1.85 -3.64 -24.94
CA MET A 250 1.68 -3.03 -26.27
C MET A 250 2.84 -3.33 -27.22
N ASN A 251 4.08 -3.27 -26.75
CA ASN A 251 5.24 -3.44 -27.62
C ASN A 251 5.52 -4.92 -27.94
N HIS A 252 5.29 -5.84 -26.99
CA HIS A 252 5.87 -7.19 -27.08
C HIS A 252 4.87 -8.35 -27.02
N PHE A 253 3.63 -8.12 -26.58
CA PHE A 253 2.68 -9.22 -26.32
C PHE A 253 1.37 -9.09 -27.08
N TRP A 254 0.78 -7.90 -27.06
CA TRP A 254 -0.60 -7.70 -27.50
C TRP A 254 -0.70 -7.64 -29.02
N ARG A 255 -1.57 -8.48 -29.56
CA ARG A 255 -1.79 -8.62 -31.00
C ARG A 255 -3.10 -7.96 -31.39
N ALA A 256 -3.02 -7.03 -32.34
CA ALA A 256 -4.20 -6.45 -32.95
C ALA A 256 -4.94 -7.46 -33.84
N LYS A 257 -6.22 -7.16 -34.13
CA LYS A 257 -7.02 -7.91 -35.08
C LYS A 257 -6.36 -7.92 -36.47
N ASN A 258 -6.33 -9.08 -37.10
CA ASN A 258 -5.89 -9.27 -38.49
C ASN A 258 -6.85 -10.21 -39.24
N ASN A 259 -6.58 -10.49 -40.51
CA ASN A 259 -7.46 -11.29 -41.36
C ASN A 259 -7.68 -12.74 -40.88
N LYS A 260 -6.78 -13.29 -40.04
CA LYS A 260 -6.83 -14.68 -39.53
C LYS A 260 -7.05 -14.78 -38.02
N PHE A 261 -6.92 -13.66 -37.30
CA PHE A 261 -6.94 -13.62 -35.84
C PHE A 261 -7.75 -12.42 -35.35
N GLY A 262 -8.70 -12.66 -34.44
CA GLY A 262 -9.62 -11.64 -33.93
C GLY A 262 -8.97 -10.52 -33.11
N GLY A 263 -7.69 -10.68 -32.74
CA GLY A 263 -7.00 -9.80 -31.80
C GLY A 263 -7.06 -10.35 -30.38
N ASP A 264 -6.11 -9.96 -29.54
CA ASP A 264 -6.14 -10.27 -28.12
C ASP A 264 -7.23 -9.43 -27.43
N LEU A 265 -8.03 -10.06 -26.57
CA LEU A 265 -9.08 -9.39 -25.80
C LEU A 265 -8.48 -8.85 -24.50
N ILE A 266 -8.17 -7.56 -24.49
CA ILE A 266 -7.55 -6.88 -23.34
C ILE A 266 -8.64 -6.15 -22.55
N TYR A 267 -8.82 -6.56 -21.30
CA TYR A 267 -9.72 -5.91 -20.36
C TYR A 267 -8.92 -4.84 -19.62
N PHE A 268 -8.90 -3.63 -20.17
CA PHE A 268 -8.26 -2.49 -19.52
C PHE A 268 -8.97 -2.14 -18.20
N GLN A 269 -8.19 -1.69 -17.22
CA GLN A 269 -8.69 -1.21 -15.93
C GLN A 269 -9.53 0.06 -16.08
#